data_AF-A0A3B8QLQ7-F1
#
_entry.id   AF-A0A3B8QLQ7-F1
#
_cell.length_a   1.000
_cell.length_b   1.000
_cell.length_c   1.000
_cell.angle_alpha   90.00
_cell.angle_beta   90.00
_cell.angle_gamma   90.00
#
_symmetry.space_group_name_H-M   'P 1'
#
loop_
_entity.id
_entity.type
_entity.pdbx_description
1 polymer ?
#
loop_
_entity_poly.entity_id
_entity_poly.type
_entity_poly.pdbx_seq_one_letter_code
_entity_poly.pdbx_strand_id
1 'polypeptide(L)' 'MPKMKTKSSAKKRFKLTGTGQIKRKHAYKSHILTKKATDRKRRLT' A
#
# COMPACT_ATOMS: atom_id res chain seq x y z
N MET A 1 -15.26 26.12 -15.47
CA MET A 1 -15.12 24.65 -15.43
C MET A 1 -14.42 24.22 -14.15
N PRO A 2 -15.01 23.36 -13.31
CA PRO A 2 -14.37 22.93 -12.06
C PRO A 2 -13.17 22.01 -12.34
N LYS A 3 -12.03 22.27 -11.69
CA LYS A 3 -10.83 21.40 -11.78
C LYS A 3 -11.07 20.10 -11.03
N MET A 4 -10.68 18.96 -11.63
CA MET A 4 -10.69 17.67 -10.95
C MET A 4 -9.80 17.73 -9.70
N LYS A 5 -10.37 17.35 -8.55
CA LYS A 5 -9.67 17.28 -7.27
C LYS A 5 -9.12 15.88 -7.05
N THR A 6 -7.92 15.80 -6.47
CA THR A 6 -7.31 14.53 -6.12
C THR A 6 -8.08 13.87 -4.97
N LYS A 7 -8.29 12.55 -5.07
CA LYS A 7 -8.89 11.77 -3.98
C LYS A 7 -7.85 11.55 -2.90
N SER A 8 -8.06 12.16 -1.73
CA SER A 8 -7.13 12.13 -0.60
C SER A 8 -6.89 10.70 -0.08
N SER A 9 -7.89 9.82 -0.14
CA SER A 9 -7.78 8.41 0.22
C SER A 9 -6.78 7.64 -0.65
N ALA A 10 -6.82 7.85 -1.96
CA ALA A 10 -5.90 7.23 -2.90
C ALA A 10 -4.48 7.78 -2.73
N LYS A 11 -4.34 9.11 -2.59
CA LYS A 11 -3.04 9.77 -2.34
C LYS A 11 -2.32 9.23 -1.10
N LYS A 12 -3.06 8.84 -0.06
CA LYS A 12 -2.49 8.25 1.17
C LYS A 12 -2.01 6.80 0.98
N ARG A 13 -2.54 6.06 0.00
CA ARG A 13 -2.31 4.61 -0.18
C ARG A 13 -1.35 4.27 -1.32
N PHE A 14 -1.33 5.08 -2.37
CA PHE A 14 -0.61 4.80 -3.61
C PHE A 14 0.44 5.88 -3.91
N LYS A 15 1.59 5.46 -4.43
CA LYS A 15 2.66 6.36 -4.91
C LYS A 15 3.07 5.97 -6.32
N LEU A 16 3.49 6.95 -7.12
CA LEU A 16 4.06 6.70 -8.44
C LEU A 16 5.58 6.47 -8.31
N THR A 17 6.12 5.55 -9.10
CA THR A 17 7.56 5.40 -9.33
C THR A 17 8.02 6.41 -10.39
N GLY A 18 9.33 6.63 -10.50
CA GLY A 18 9.89 7.52 -11.54
C GLY A 18 9.54 7.10 -12.98
N THR A 19 9.22 5.82 -13.19
CA THR A 19 8.76 5.26 -14.47
C THR A 19 7.25 5.30 -14.67
N GLY A 20 6.49 5.88 -13.74
CA GLY A 20 5.02 6.00 -13.82
C GLY A 20 4.24 4.77 -13.33
N GLN A 21 4.89 3.74 -12.79
CA GLN A 21 4.22 2.59 -12.19
C GLN A 21 3.67 2.91 -10.81
N ILE A 22 2.62 2.21 -10.38
CA ILE A 22 1.97 2.43 -9.08
C ILE A 22 2.55 1.48 -8.02
N LYS A 23 3.13 2.05 -6.97
CA LYS A 23 3.60 1.33 -5.77
C LYS A 23 2.58 1.40 -4.65
N ARG A 24 2.41 0.28 -3.93
CA ARG A 24 1.60 0.16 -2.71
C ARG A 24 2.25 -0.76 -1.68
N LYS A 25 1.78 -0.70 -0.43
CA LYS A 25 2.17 -1.65 0.63
C LYS A 25 1.37 -2.95 0.52
N HIS A 26 1.95 -4.05 1.00
CA HIS A 26 1.23 -5.31 1.19
C HIS A 26 0.27 -5.24 2.39
N ALA A 27 -0.85 -5.96 2.30
CA ALA A 27 -1.87 -5.97 3.33
C ALA A 27 -1.59 -7.05 4.40
N TYR A 28 -2.35 -7.04 5.50
CA TYR A 28 -2.39 -8.11 6.51
C TYR A 28 -1.14 -8.27 7.40
N LYS A 29 -0.31 -7.23 7.54
CA LYS A 29 0.81 -7.21 8.51
C LYS A 29 0.56 -6.31 9.74
N SER A 30 -0.69 -5.98 10.05
CA SER A 30 -1.02 -5.07 11.17
C SER A 30 -1.26 -5.77 12.50
N HIS A 31 -1.93 -6.93 12.51
CA HIS A 31 -2.25 -7.66 13.74
C HIS A 31 -2.21 -9.19 13.53
N ILE A 32 -2.15 -9.92 14.65
CA ILE A 32 -2.08 -11.38 14.74
C ILE A 32 -0.90 -11.93 13.93
N LEU A 33 0.30 -11.43 14.24
CA LEU A 33 1.56 -11.82 13.62
C LEU A 33 2.20 -13.03 14.31
N THR A 34 1.82 -13.30 15.55
CA THR A 34 2.32 -14.43 16.36
C THR A 34 1.99 -15.77 15.70
N LYS A 35 0.75 -15.96 15.24
CA LYS A 35 0.31 -17.19 14.55
C LYS A 35 0.75 -17.31 13.09
N LYS A 36 1.30 -16.25 12.50
CA LYS A 36 1.72 -16.26 11.09
C LYS A 36 3.14 -16.81 11.00
N ALA A 37 3.35 -17.74 10.07
CA ALA A 37 4.67 -18.23 9.73
C ALA A 37 5.62 -17.08 9.32
N THR A 38 6.92 -17.28 9.57
CA THR A 38 7.96 -16.26 9.39
C THR A 38 8.16 -15.90 7.93
N ASP A 39 8.02 -16.86 7.02
CA ASP A 39 8.04 -16.69 5.57
C ASP A 39 6.93 -15.75 5.07
N ARG A 40 5.69 -15.94 5.55
CA ARG A 40 4.54 -15.11 5.22
C ARG A 40 4.73 -13.69 5.75
N LYS A 41 5.24 -13.53 6.98
CA LYS A 41 5.55 -12.21 7.54
C LYS A 41 6.60 -11.44 6.72
N ARG A 42 7.56 -12.14 6.11
CA ARG A 42 8.58 -11.55 5.24
C ARG A 42 7.97 -11.04 3.94
N ARG A 43 7.15 -11.85 3.27
CA ARG A 43 6.48 -11.48 2.00
C ARG A 43 5.44 -10.36 2.12
N LEU A 44 4.87 -10.17 3.32
CA LEU A 44 3.89 -9.11 3.58
C LEU A 44 4.53 -7.76 4.00
N THR A 45 5.86 -7.68 4.01
CA THR A 45 6.59 -6.45 4.40
C THR A 45 6.71 -5.47 3.25
#